data_AF-A0A4R8WEH0-F1
#
_entry.id   AF-A0A4R8WEH0-F1
#
_cell.length_a   1.000
_cell.length_b   1.000
_cell.length_c   1.000
_cell.angle_alpha   90.00
_cell.angle_beta   90.00
_cell.angle_gamma   90.00
#
_symmetry.space_group_name_H-M   'P 1'
#
loop_
_entity.id
_entity.type
_entity.pdbx_description
1 polymer ?
#
loop_
_entity_poly.entity_id
_entity_poly.type
_entity_poly.pdbx_seq_one_letter_code
_entity_poly.pdbx_strand_id
1 'polypeptide(L)'
;MIVLVVCGVLALAGVVGVAVWGGIDLRSPVVGASDPTAQHAASVSPIPVPSARVSTGLRRFVWWATVVTVTGTVSGLLMAGAGGRLVMRVLALTSPSAAGRITEAQARVGDITVNGTFAFLVFGALPGAFLSAILYVVIHRWLPRGRLGGVIFGLLLLALFATTLDPLRADNIDFDIVGPGWLAVLLFSVVVILHGMLVAAFAGWYSGRLPPPTRRTWPAYSPLLAAVVYLPLGLVLLAAAILTLIGCALIPAAPRWWTSDALIRAGRIALLALGVVSIPGVIGSVASIMTR
;
A
#
# COMPACT_ATOMS: atom_id res chain seq x y z
N MET A 1 -10.47 22.70 -14.46
CA MET A 1 -10.66 21.68 -15.51
C MET A 1 -9.40 20.84 -15.76
N ILE A 2 -8.21 21.43 -15.94
CA ILE A 2 -6.97 20.67 -16.18
C ILE A 2 -6.69 19.62 -15.10
N VAL A 3 -6.75 19.98 -13.82
CA VAL A 3 -6.48 19.04 -12.70
C VAL A 3 -7.43 17.84 -12.74
N LEU A 4 -8.70 18.05 -13.08
CA LEU A 4 -9.68 16.97 -13.20
C LEU A 4 -9.32 15.98 -14.31
N VAL A 5 -8.94 16.50 -15.49
CA VAL A 5 -8.50 15.68 -16.63
C VAL A 5 -7.26 14.87 -16.23
N VAL A 6 -6.29 15.51 -15.57
CA VAL A 6 -5.08 14.83 -15.09
C VAL A 6 -5.44 13.72 -14.09
N CYS A 7 -6.29 13.97 -13.10
CA CYS A 7 -6.76 12.94 -12.18
C CYS A 7 -7.49 11.80 -12.90
N GLY A 8 -8.34 12.12 -13.89
CA GLY A 8 -9.02 11.13 -14.73
C GLY A 8 -8.06 10.20 -15.46
N VAL A 9 -7.04 10.77 -16.10
CA VAL A 9 -6.00 10.01 -16.82
C VAL A 9 -5.19 9.15 -15.85
N LEU A 10 -4.80 9.69 -14.68
CA LEU A 10 -4.04 8.93 -13.67
C LEU A 10 -4.84 7.76 -13.09
N ALA A 11 -6.11 7.98 -12.75
CA ALA A 11 -6.98 6.91 -12.26
C ALA A 11 -7.20 5.82 -13.32
N LEU A 12 -7.42 6.22 -14.57
CA LEU A 12 -7.53 5.28 -15.69
C LEU A 12 -6.24 4.48 -15.89
N ALA A 13 -5.08 5.12 -15.82
CA ALA A 13 -3.78 4.44 -15.88
C ALA A 13 -3.62 3.43 -14.73
N GLY A 14 -4.12 3.76 -13.54
CA GLY A 14 -4.20 2.82 -12.42
C GLY A 14 -5.06 1.59 -12.73
N VAL A 15 -6.27 1.79 -13.26
CA VAL A 15 -7.16 0.67 -13.68
C VAL A 15 -6.52 -0.20 -14.75
N VAL A 16 -5.87 0.41 -15.75
CA VAL A 16 -5.10 -0.32 -16.78
C VAL A 16 -3.96 -1.12 -16.13
N GLY A 17 -3.23 -0.53 -15.18
CA GLY A 17 -2.19 -1.23 -14.43
C GLY A 17 -2.70 -2.47 -13.69
N VAL A 18 -3.88 -2.37 -13.06
CA VAL A 18 -4.56 -3.52 -12.43
C VAL A 18 -4.87 -4.61 -13.47
N ALA A 19 -5.42 -4.23 -14.62
CA ALA A 19 -5.79 -5.18 -15.66
C ALA A 19 -4.57 -5.92 -16.23
N VAL A 20 -3.49 -5.18 -16.52
CA VAL A 20 -2.26 -5.71 -17.16
C VAL A 20 -1.40 -6.51 -16.19
N TRP A 21 -1.28 -6.07 -14.93
CA TRP A 21 -0.31 -6.66 -13.99
C TRP A 21 -0.93 -7.42 -12.82
N GLY A 22 -2.26 -7.39 -12.63
CA GLY A 22 -2.91 -8.02 -11.48
C GLY A 22 -2.73 -9.55 -11.38
N GLY A 23 -2.27 -10.23 -12.44
CA GLY A 23 -1.96 -11.65 -12.42
C GLY A 23 -0.52 -11.99 -11.99
N ILE A 24 0.33 -10.99 -11.77
CA ILE A 24 1.75 -11.19 -11.46
C ILE A 24 1.93 -11.29 -9.94
N ASP A 25 2.46 -12.41 -9.48
CA ASP A 25 2.77 -12.61 -8.06
C ASP A 25 4.03 -11.84 -7.61
N LEU A 26 3.99 -11.35 -6.37
CA LEU A 26 5.15 -10.75 -5.69
C LEU A 26 6.28 -11.79 -5.53
N ARG A 27 7.45 -11.47 -6.09
CA ARG A 27 8.64 -12.33 -6.02
C ARG A 27 9.52 -11.91 -4.85
N SER A 28 10.09 -12.89 -4.15
CA SER A 28 11.13 -12.61 -3.15
C SER A 28 12.52 -12.47 -3.81
N PRO A 29 13.42 -11.64 -3.26
CA PRO A 29 14.79 -11.56 -3.76
C PRO A 29 15.50 -12.89 -3.50
N VAL A 30 15.92 -13.58 -4.56
CA VAL A 30 16.75 -14.79 -4.47
C VAL A 30 18.19 -14.36 -4.23
N VAL A 31 18.59 -14.30 -2.96
CA VAL A 31 19.97 -14.02 -2.57
C VAL A 31 20.74 -15.35 -2.62
N GLY A 32 21.62 -15.56 -3.59
CA GLY A 32 22.58 -16.68 -3.57
C GLY A 32 22.87 -17.41 -4.88
N ALA A 33 22.20 -17.11 -5.99
CA ALA A 33 22.44 -17.84 -7.25
C ALA A 33 23.66 -17.33 -8.05
N SER A 34 24.10 -16.10 -7.83
CA SER A 34 25.07 -15.42 -8.70
C SER A 34 26.42 -15.10 -8.07
N ASP A 35 26.68 -15.50 -6.82
CA ASP A 35 27.97 -15.28 -6.17
C ASP A 35 28.70 -16.61 -5.90
N PRO A 36 29.60 -17.05 -6.79
CA PRO A 36 30.30 -18.32 -6.67
C PRO A 36 31.15 -18.41 -5.39
N THR A 37 31.57 -17.27 -4.83
CA THR A 37 32.32 -17.22 -3.57
C THR A 37 31.45 -17.53 -2.35
N ALA A 38 30.17 -17.13 -2.36
CA ALA A 38 29.23 -17.43 -1.29
C ALA A 38 28.80 -18.91 -1.28
N GLN A 39 28.71 -19.54 -2.45
CA GLN A 39 28.43 -20.98 -2.57
C GLN A 39 29.61 -21.82 -2.05
N HIS A 40 30.85 -21.42 -2.35
CA HIS A 40 32.05 -22.13 -1.86
C HIS A 40 32.23 -21.98 -0.34
N ALA A 41 31.92 -20.80 0.23
CA ALA A 41 31.95 -20.59 1.68
C ALA A 41 30.85 -21.37 2.43
N ALA A 42 29.65 -21.48 1.84
CA ALA A 42 28.54 -22.27 2.41
C ALA A 42 28.82 -23.78 2.44
N SER A 43 29.67 -24.30 1.54
CA SER A 43 30.13 -25.70 1.58
C SER A 43 31.24 -25.96 2.60
N VAL A 44 31.95 -24.94 3.08
CA VAL A 44 33.14 -25.08 3.95
C VAL A 44 32.83 -24.77 5.42
N SER A 45 31.76 -24.01 5.72
CA SER A 45 31.31 -23.80 7.10
C SER A 45 29.80 -23.56 7.20
N PRO A 46 29.05 -24.35 7.99
CA PRO A 46 27.58 -24.26 8.05
C PRO A 46 27.08 -23.03 8.82
N ILE A 47 27.94 -22.30 9.54
CA ILE A 47 27.57 -21.13 10.33
C ILE A 47 28.09 -19.85 9.65
N PRO A 48 27.24 -19.04 9.03
CA PRO A 48 27.66 -17.77 8.44
C PRO A 48 28.15 -16.80 9.51
N VAL A 49 29.32 -16.19 9.26
CA VAL A 49 29.92 -15.14 10.11
C VAL A 49 28.96 -13.94 10.28
N PRO A 50 28.93 -13.29 11.46
CA PRO A 50 27.99 -12.20 11.77
C PRO A 50 27.93 -11.06 10.74
N SER A 51 29.07 -10.65 10.19
CA SER A 51 29.17 -9.57 9.19
C SER A 51 28.50 -9.92 7.85
N ALA A 52 28.57 -11.18 7.43
CA ALA A 52 27.89 -11.67 6.22
C ALA A 52 26.36 -11.68 6.39
N ARG A 53 25.86 -11.93 7.62
CA ARG A 53 24.42 -11.91 7.94
C ARG A 53 23.84 -10.51 7.87
N VAL A 54 24.50 -9.54 8.50
CA VAL A 54 24.06 -8.14 8.52
C VAL A 54 24.02 -7.57 7.10
N SER A 55 25.07 -7.79 6.30
CA SER A 55 25.10 -7.31 4.92
C SER A 55 24.00 -7.93 4.04
N THR A 56 23.73 -9.23 4.20
CA THR A 56 22.64 -9.93 3.48
C THR A 56 21.27 -9.42 3.90
N GLY A 57 21.05 -9.22 5.21
CA GLY A 57 19.83 -8.67 5.76
C GLY A 57 19.55 -7.25 5.25
N LEU A 58 20.57 -6.38 5.27
CA LEU A 58 20.45 -5.00 4.78
C LEU A 58 20.17 -4.95 3.28
N ARG A 59 20.84 -5.79 2.47
CA ARG A 59 20.54 -5.91 1.03
C ARG A 59 19.09 -6.30 0.77
N ARG A 60 18.60 -7.28 1.52
CA ARG A 60 17.19 -7.71 1.43
C ARG A 60 16.23 -6.60 1.88
N PHE A 61 16.56 -5.88 2.94
CA PHE A 61 15.80 -4.74 3.41
C PHE A 61 15.72 -3.63 2.35
N VAL A 62 16.86 -3.22 1.79
CA VAL A 62 16.93 -2.18 0.75
C VAL A 62 16.11 -2.56 -0.48
N TRP A 63 16.12 -3.84 -0.86
CA TRP A 63 15.27 -4.36 -1.93
C TRP A 63 13.78 -4.22 -1.60
N TRP A 64 13.34 -4.65 -0.42
CA TRP A 64 11.93 -4.52 0.01
C TRP A 64 11.49 -3.05 0.17
N ALA A 65 12.34 -2.22 0.76
CA ALA A 65 12.10 -0.79 0.94
C ALA A 65 11.86 -0.11 -0.41
N THR A 66 12.59 -0.51 -1.45
CA THR A 66 12.41 0.02 -2.81
C THR A 66 11.09 -0.43 -3.41
N VAL A 67 10.72 -1.71 -3.26
CA VAL A 67 9.41 -2.21 -3.71
C VAL A 67 8.27 -1.46 -3.02
N VAL A 68 8.33 -1.29 -1.71
CA VAL A 68 7.34 -0.54 -0.92
C VAL A 68 7.26 0.91 -1.39
N THR A 69 8.41 1.55 -1.60
CA THR A 69 8.47 2.97 -1.97
C THR A 69 7.87 3.20 -3.35
N VAL A 70 8.22 2.36 -4.34
CA VAL A 70 7.64 2.46 -5.69
C VAL A 70 6.15 2.14 -5.65
N THR A 71 5.76 1.03 -5.01
CA THR A 71 4.37 0.59 -4.98
C THR A 71 3.47 1.61 -4.28
N GLY A 72 3.88 2.11 -3.11
CA GLY A 72 3.14 3.11 -2.35
C GLY A 72 3.07 4.47 -3.07
N THR A 73 4.15 4.90 -3.72
CA THR A 73 4.15 6.16 -4.50
C THR A 73 3.16 6.05 -5.67
N VAL A 74 3.25 4.96 -6.45
CA VAL A 74 2.40 4.77 -7.62
C VAL A 74 0.93 4.58 -7.22
N SER A 75 0.65 3.72 -6.24
CA SER A 75 -0.74 3.50 -5.81
C SER A 75 -1.34 4.72 -5.11
N GLY A 76 -0.51 5.50 -4.41
CA GLY A 76 -0.85 6.77 -3.81
C GLY A 76 -1.21 7.84 -4.82
N LEU A 77 -0.43 7.97 -5.90
CA LEU A 77 -0.72 8.92 -6.98
C LEU A 77 -1.94 8.51 -7.81
N LEU A 78 -1.95 7.27 -8.30
CA LEU A 78 -2.92 6.82 -9.30
C LEU A 78 -4.30 6.53 -8.71
N MET A 79 -4.38 5.98 -7.49
CA MET A 79 -5.66 5.52 -6.94
C MET A 79 -6.09 6.27 -5.69
N ALA A 80 -5.26 6.31 -4.64
CA ALA A 80 -5.65 7.01 -3.40
C ALA A 80 -5.82 8.53 -3.66
N GLY A 81 -4.88 9.13 -4.37
CA GLY A 81 -4.85 10.55 -4.72
C GLY A 81 -5.85 10.91 -5.82
N ALA A 82 -5.57 10.46 -7.04
CA ALA A 82 -6.42 10.79 -8.18
C ALA A 82 -7.84 10.21 -8.05
N GLY A 83 -7.99 8.96 -7.63
CA GLY A 83 -9.30 8.34 -7.40
C GLY A 83 -10.11 9.06 -6.32
N GLY A 84 -9.51 9.36 -5.16
CA GLY A 84 -10.18 10.13 -4.10
C GLY A 84 -10.66 11.50 -4.57
N ARG A 85 -9.85 12.21 -5.38
CA ARG A 85 -10.22 13.51 -5.96
C ARG A 85 -11.38 13.42 -6.95
N LEU A 86 -11.42 12.37 -7.77
CA LEU A 86 -12.53 12.14 -8.69
C LEU A 86 -13.82 11.81 -7.93
N VAL A 87 -13.76 10.97 -6.90
CA VAL A 87 -14.94 10.65 -6.08
C VAL A 87 -15.52 11.91 -5.44
N MET A 88 -14.68 12.73 -4.80
CA MET A 88 -15.15 13.99 -4.20
C MET A 88 -15.78 14.94 -5.22
N ARG A 89 -15.29 14.95 -6.47
CA ARG A 89 -15.90 15.74 -7.53
C ARG A 89 -17.25 15.20 -7.96
N VAL A 90 -17.38 13.89 -8.10
CA VAL A 90 -18.67 13.26 -8.42
C VAL A 90 -19.69 13.59 -7.34
N LEU A 91 -19.31 13.45 -6.07
CA LEU A 91 -20.19 13.78 -4.93
C LEU A 91 -20.58 15.27 -4.88
N ALA A 92 -19.65 16.16 -5.20
CA ALA A 92 -19.96 17.59 -5.29
C ALA A 92 -20.95 17.91 -6.43
N LEU A 93 -20.86 17.19 -7.57
CA LEU A 93 -21.79 17.36 -8.68
C LEU A 93 -23.19 16.83 -8.37
N THR A 94 -23.30 15.80 -7.52
CA THR A 94 -24.58 15.26 -7.07
C THR A 94 -25.19 16.03 -5.89
N SER A 95 -24.49 17.04 -5.35
CA SER A 95 -24.95 17.88 -4.24
C SER A 95 -24.89 19.38 -4.56
N PRO A 96 -25.79 19.90 -5.43
CA PRO A 96 -25.77 21.31 -5.83
C PRO A 96 -25.96 22.27 -4.65
N SER A 97 -26.75 21.88 -3.65
CA SER A 97 -27.00 22.64 -2.42
C SER A 97 -25.75 22.77 -1.53
N ALA A 98 -24.72 21.97 -1.78
CA ALA A 98 -23.49 21.96 -1.01
C ALA A 98 -22.37 22.81 -1.62
N ALA A 99 -22.56 23.32 -2.84
CA ALA A 99 -21.55 24.03 -3.57
C ALA A 99 -21.03 25.25 -2.78
N GLY A 100 -19.71 25.36 -2.64
CA GLY A 100 -19.07 26.47 -1.96
C GLY A 100 -18.92 26.35 -0.44
N ARG A 101 -19.49 25.32 0.20
CA ARG A 101 -19.25 25.02 1.62
C ARG A 101 -17.83 24.52 1.88
N ILE A 102 -17.34 24.66 3.11
CA ILE A 102 -16.01 24.20 3.53
C ILE A 102 -16.16 22.83 4.22
N THR A 103 -15.36 21.84 3.80
CA THR A 103 -15.29 20.51 4.41
C THR A 103 -14.41 20.50 5.67
N GLU A 104 -14.41 19.39 6.41
CA GLU A 104 -13.52 19.21 7.57
C GLU A 104 -12.05 19.42 7.21
N ALA A 105 -11.66 18.96 6.02
CA ALA A 105 -10.31 19.15 5.46
C ALA A 105 -10.01 20.58 4.94
N GLN A 106 -10.81 21.59 5.33
CA GLN A 106 -10.69 22.99 4.91
C GLN A 106 -10.73 23.16 3.38
N ALA A 107 -11.36 22.23 2.67
CA ALA A 107 -11.49 22.29 1.22
C ALA A 107 -12.88 22.81 0.84
N ARG A 108 -12.95 23.65 -0.18
CA ARG A 108 -14.23 24.11 -0.72
C ARG A 108 -14.87 23.00 -1.56
N VAL A 109 -16.08 22.59 -1.20
CA VAL A 109 -16.86 21.58 -1.91
C VAL A 109 -17.07 22.04 -3.36
N GLY A 110 -16.66 21.18 -4.29
CA GLY A 110 -16.70 21.43 -5.73
C GLY A 110 -15.38 21.92 -6.33
N ASP A 111 -14.48 22.52 -5.55
CA ASP A 111 -13.25 23.08 -6.11
C ASP A 111 -12.07 22.11 -6.02
N ILE A 112 -11.56 21.69 -7.18
CA ILE A 112 -10.28 20.98 -7.28
C ILE A 112 -9.19 22.01 -7.55
N THR A 113 -8.57 22.48 -6.48
CA THR A 113 -7.40 23.36 -6.56
C THR A 113 -6.10 22.54 -6.59
N VAL A 114 -5.04 23.12 -7.16
CA VAL A 114 -3.71 22.50 -7.17
C VAL A 114 -3.18 22.33 -5.74
N ASN A 115 -3.29 23.38 -4.92
CA ASN A 115 -2.87 23.34 -3.52
C ASN A 115 -3.63 22.30 -2.70
N GLY A 116 -4.96 22.26 -2.83
CA GLY A 116 -5.76 21.24 -2.14
C GLY A 116 -5.34 19.84 -2.57
N THR A 117 -5.18 19.62 -3.89
CA THR A 117 -4.77 18.33 -4.44
C THR A 117 -3.40 17.90 -3.91
N PHE A 118 -2.44 18.81 -3.87
CA PHE A 118 -1.11 18.56 -3.31
C PHE A 118 -1.18 18.24 -1.81
N ALA A 119 -1.91 19.03 -1.02
CA ALA A 119 -2.08 18.79 0.41
C ALA A 119 -2.72 17.42 0.68
N PHE A 120 -3.81 17.08 -0.02
CA PHE A 120 -4.44 15.76 0.10
C PHE A 120 -3.50 14.63 -0.31
N LEU A 121 -2.71 14.83 -1.36
CA LEU A 121 -1.75 13.83 -1.79
C LEU A 121 -0.70 13.56 -0.71
N VAL A 122 -0.11 14.62 -0.13
CA VAL A 122 0.98 14.54 0.85
C VAL A 122 0.50 14.05 2.23
N PHE A 123 -0.66 14.51 2.69
CA PHE A 123 -1.15 14.26 4.05
C PHE A 123 -2.18 13.15 4.16
N GLY A 124 -2.88 12.80 3.07
CA GLY A 124 -3.88 11.73 3.05
C GLY A 124 -3.46 10.54 2.21
N ALA A 125 -3.34 10.75 0.89
CA ALA A 125 -3.20 9.66 -0.07
C ALA A 125 -1.87 8.90 0.03
N LEU A 126 -0.73 9.60 0.07
CA LEU A 126 0.59 8.98 0.18
C LEU A 126 0.79 8.20 1.49
N PRO A 127 0.49 8.74 2.69
CA PRO A 127 0.69 7.98 3.92
C PRO A 127 -0.19 6.73 3.97
N GLY A 128 -1.45 6.82 3.54
CA GLY A 128 -2.33 5.65 3.40
C GLY A 128 -1.80 4.63 2.40
N ALA A 129 -1.29 5.08 1.26
CA ALA A 129 -0.73 4.21 0.23
C ALA A 129 0.57 3.51 0.64
N PHE A 130 1.45 4.20 1.38
CA PHE A 130 2.66 3.58 1.94
C PHE A 130 2.33 2.56 3.03
N LEU A 131 1.38 2.88 3.93
CA LEU A 131 0.90 1.93 4.92
C LEU A 131 0.33 0.67 4.23
N SER A 132 -0.52 0.86 3.22
CA SER A 132 -1.06 -0.21 2.39
C SER A 132 0.04 -1.06 1.72
N ALA A 133 1.05 -0.42 1.10
CA ALA A 133 2.17 -1.14 0.49
C ALA A 133 3.00 -1.96 1.49
N ILE A 134 3.25 -1.41 2.69
CA ILE A 134 3.94 -2.12 3.78
C ILE A 134 3.10 -3.33 4.22
N LEU A 135 1.82 -3.12 4.51
CA LEU A 135 0.90 -4.18 4.92
C LEU A 135 0.85 -5.30 3.88
N TYR A 136 0.72 -4.95 2.59
CA TYR A 136 0.73 -5.93 1.51
C TYR A 136 2.01 -6.77 1.52
N VAL A 137 3.19 -6.16 1.59
CA VAL A 137 4.47 -6.89 1.64
C VAL A 137 4.57 -7.80 2.87
N VAL A 138 3.98 -7.43 4.01
CA VAL A 138 3.96 -8.28 5.20
C VAL A 138 3.04 -9.49 4.97
N ILE A 139 1.83 -9.27 4.46
CA ILE A 139 0.76 -10.28 4.45
C ILE A 139 0.62 -11.06 3.13
N HIS A 140 1.31 -10.67 2.05
CA HIS A 140 1.12 -11.25 0.70
C HIS A 140 1.22 -12.77 0.66
N ARG A 141 2.05 -13.36 1.53
CA ARG A 141 2.23 -14.82 1.64
C ARG A 141 0.97 -15.57 2.09
N TRP A 142 0.08 -14.89 2.82
CA TRP A 142 -1.15 -15.45 3.35
C TRP A 142 -2.32 -15.22 2.40
N LEU A 143 -2.21 -14.24 1.49
CA LEU A 143 -3.21 -13.97 0.47
C LEU A 143 -3.20 -15.02 -0.65
N PRO A 144 -4.32 -15.21 -1.38
CA PRO A 144 -4.32 -15.96 -2.63
C PRO A 144 -3.40 -15.34 -3.67
N ARG A 145 -2.94 -16.17 -4.61
CA ARG A 145 -2.10 -15.74 -5.74
C ARG A 145 -2.92 -15.05 -6.82
N GLY A 146 -2.25 -14.22 -7.62
CA GLY A 146 -2.83 -13.49 -8.75
C GLY A 146 -3.89 -12.46 -8.35
N ARG A 147 -4.85 -12.23 -9.25
CA ARG A 147 -5.83 -11.12 -9.16
C ARG A 147 -6.68 -11.18 -7.91
N LEU A 148 -7.04 -12.38 -7.47
CA LEU A 148 -7.87 -12.59 -6.29
C LEU A 148 -7.17 -12.09 -5.01
N GLY A 149 -5.84 -12.23 -4.92
CA GLY A 149 -5.06 -11.70 -3.81
C GLY A 149 -5.18 -10.20 -3.67
N GLY A 150 -5.17 -9.46 -4.79
CA GLY A 150 -5.37 -8.02 -4.81
C GLY A 150 -6.78 -7.59 -4.39
N VAL A 151 -7.81 -8.32 -4.84
CA VAL A 151 -9.20 -8.07 -4.44
C VAL A 151 -9.38 -8.28 -2.94
N ILE A 152 -8.93 -9.42 -2.42
CA ILE A 152 -9.03 -9.74 -0.99
C ILE A 152 -8.23 -8.73 -0.17
N PHE A 153 -7.07 -8.29 -0.65
CA PHE A 153 -6.31 -7.25 0.02
C PHE A 153 -7.08 -5.92 0.10
N GLY A 154 -7.69 -5.49 -1.01
CA GLY A 154 -8.54 -4.31 -1.04
C GLY A 154 -9.74 -4.41 -0.10
N LEU A 155 -10.38 -5.58 -0.04
CA LEU A 155 -11.48 -5.84 0.90
C LEU A 155 -11.01 -5.82 2.36
N LEU A 156 -9.83 -6.36 2.67
CA LEU A 156 -9.25 -6.30 4.00
C LEU A 156 -8.93 -4.85 4.41
N LEU A 157 -8.37 -4.05 3.49
CA LEU A 157 -8.15 -2.62 3.72
C LEU A 157 -9.47 -1.90 4.02
N LEU A 158 -10.50 -2.16 3.21
CA LEU A 158 -11.83 -1.59 3.44
C LEU A 158 -12.36 -2.01 4.82
N ALA A 159 -12.28 -3.29 5.17
CA ALA A 159 -12.78 -3.79 6.44
C ALA A 159 -12.05 -3.19 7.66
N LEU A 160 -10.73 -3.05 7.56
CA LEU A 160 -9.90 -2.57 8.67
C LEU A 160 -9.98 -1.06 8.86
N PHE A 161 -10.08 -0.31 7.76
CA PHE A 161 -9.90 1.13 7.78
C PHE A 161 -11.17 1.93 7.51
N ALA A 162 -12.26 1.31 7.03
CA ALA A 162 -13.50 2.05 6.77
C ALA A 162 -14.03 2.75 8.02
N THR A 163 -13.90 2.15 9.20
CA THR A 163 -14.43 2.72 10.45
C THR A 163 -13.51 3.75 11.11
N THR A 164 -12.24 3.82 10.70
CA THR A 164 -11.21 4.60 11.40
C THR A 164 -10.60 5.70 10.54
N LEU A 165 -10.61 5.53 9.22
CA LEU A 165 -10.06 6.50 8.29
C LEU A 165 -11.17 7.16 7.47
N ASP A 166 -10.99 8.45 7.24
CA ASP A 166 -11.81 9.18 6.29
C ASP A 166 -11.73 8.58 4.89
N PRO A 167 -12.85 8.56 4.15
CA PRO A 167 -14.12 9.22 4.49
C PRO A 167 -15.12 8.33 5.22
N LEU A 168 -14.99 7.00 5.22
CA LEU A 168 -16.07 6.07 5.59
C LEU A 168 -16.37 5.94 7.09
N ARG A 169 -15.76 6.75 7.95
CA ARG A 169 -16.07 6.76 9.38
C ARG A 169 -17.47 7.32 9.62
N ALA A 170 -18.19 6.76 10.59
CA ALA A 170 -19.60 7.09 10.83
C ALA A 170 -19.78 8.54 11.32
N ASP A 171 -18.77 9.11 11.95
CA ASP A 171 -18.73 10.47 12.50
C ASP A 171 -18.21 11.52 11.50
N ASN A 172 -17.98 11.15 10.23
CA ASN A 172 -17.50 12.11 9.24
C ASN A 172 -18.62 13.11 8.87
N ILE A 173 -18.39 14.39 9.21
CA ILE A 173 -19.31 15.50 8.92
C ILE A 173 -19.43 15.81 7.43
N ASP A 174 -18.46 15.42 6.61
CA ASP A 174 -18.49 15.66 5.17
C ASP A 174 -19.69 14.94 4.53
N PHE A 175 -20.18 13.81 5.05
CA PHE A 175 -21.38 13.16 4.53
C PHE A 175 -22.68 13.92 4.83
N ASP A 176 -22.69 14.79 5.82
CA ASP A 176 -23.83 15.70 6.07
C ASP A 176 -23.83 16.86 5.04
N ILE A 177 -22.69 17.09 4.40
CA ILE A 177 -22.47 18.17 3.44
C ILE A 177 -22.61 17.66 2.01
N VAL A 178 -22.06 16.49 1.67
CA VAL A 178 -22.06 15.92 0.31
C VAL A 178 -22.77 14.57 0.30
N GLY A 179 -23.88 14.52 -0.44
CA GLY A 179 -24.69 13.33 -0.66
C GLY A 179 -24.81 12.92 -2.14
N PRO A 180 -25.54 11.82 -2.41
CA PRO A 180 -26.18 10.93 -1.42
C PRO A 180 -25.17 9.97 -0.76
N GLY A 181 -25.34 9.67 0.53
CA GLY A 181 -24.36 8.89 1.31
C GLY A 181 -24.06 7.50 0.73
N TRP A 182 -25.07 6.80 0.20
CA TRP A 182 -24.90 5.50 -0.46
C TRP A 182 -23.95 5.55 -1.66
N LEU A 183 -23.98 6.65 -2.44
CA LEU A 183 -23.11 6.81 -3.60
C LEU A 183 -21.66 6.99 -3.16
N ALA A 184 -21.45 7.74 -2.07
CA ALA A 184 -20.12 7.92 -1.51
C ALA A 184 -19.54 6.61 -0.99
N VAL A 185 -20.33 5.82 -0.24
CA VAL A 185 -19.94 4.48 0.20
C VAL A 185 -19.52 3.60 -0.98
N LEU A 186 -20.34 3.57 -2.03
CA LEU A 186 -20.05 2.78 -3.23
C LEU A 186 -18.74 3.22 -3.89
N LEU A 187 -18.59 4.51 -4.17
CA LEU A 187 -17.43 5.06 -4.88
C LEU A 187 -16.13 4.87 -4.10
N PHE A 188 -16.12 5.17 -2.80
CA PHE A 188 -14.93 4.98 -1.97
C PHE A 188 -14.60 3.50 -1.78
N SER A 189 -15.60 2.62 -1.64
CA SER A 189 -15.36 1.17 -1.59
C SER A 189 -14.68 0.68 -2.87
N VAL A 190 -15.16 1.11 -4.05
CA VAL A 190 -14.56 0.77 -5.34
C VAL A 190 -13.11 1.27 -5.42
N VAL A 191 -12.85 2.52 -5.04
CA VAL A 191 -11.48 3.08 -5.05
C VAL A 191 -10.54 2.33 -4.11
N VAL A 192 -10.99 1.97 -2.89
CA VAL A 192 -10.18 1.21 -1.92
C VAL A 192 -9.88 -0.20 -2.44
N ILE A 193 -10.86 -0.89 -3.04
CA ILE A 193 -10.66 -2.21 -3.63
C ILE A 193 -9.67 -2.11 -4.80
N LEU A 194 -9.87 -1.15 -5.71
CA LEU A 194 -8.95 -0.91 -6.83
C LEU A 194 -7.54 -0.54 -6.35
N HIS A 195 -7.43 0.22 -5.25
CA HIS A 195 -6.15 0.56 -4.65
C HIS A 195 -5.42 -0.69 -4.14
N GLY A 196 -6.11 -1.59 -3.43
CA GLY A 196 -5.54 -2.86 -2.99
C GLY A 196 -5.10 -3.75 -4.17
N MET A 197 -5.91 -3.82 -5.22
CA MET A 197 -5.56 -4.53 -6.45
C MET A 197 -4.32 -3.91 -7.13
N LEU A 198 -4.24 -2.58 -7.17
CA LEU A 198 -3.13 -1.85 -7.78
C LEU A 198 -1.82 -2.06 -7.01
N VAL A 199 -1.87 -2.03 -5.68
CA VAL A 199 -0.73 -2.34 -4.81
C VAL A 199 -0.21 -3.75 -5.10
N ALA A 200 -1.10 -4.75 -5.16
CA ALA A 200 -0.70 -6.12 -5.47
C ALA A 200 -0.08 -6.24 -6.87
N ALA A 201 -0.74 -5.66 -7.88
CA ALA A 201 -0.30 -5.69 -9.27
C ALA A 201 1.09 -5.04 -9.46
N PHE A 202 1.30 -3.85 -8.91
CA PHE A 202 2.58 -3.13 -9.02
C PHE A 202 3.68 -3.78 -8.20
N ALA A 203 3.38 -4.28 -7.00
CA ALA A 203 4.37 -5.02 -6.21
C ALA A 203 4.85 -6.27 -6.97
N GLY A 204 3.95 -7.04 -7.57
CA GLY A 204 4.29 -8.16 -8.45
C GLY A 204 5.12 -7.75 -9.66
N TRP A 205 4.65 -6.76 -10.42
CA TRP A 205 5.34 -6.28 -11.62
C TRP A 205 6.74 -5.72 -11.35
N TYR A 206 6.88 -4.90 -10.29
CA TYR A 206 8.13 -4.21 -9.97
C TYR A 206 9.13 -5.15 -9.30
N SER A 207 8.68 -6.04 -8.41
CA SER A 207 9.56 -7.05 -7.79
C SER A 207 10.23 -7.95 -8.82
N GLY A 208 9.54 -8.31 -9.91
CA GLY A 208 10.13 -9.09 -11.00
C GLY A 208 11.20 -8.35 -11.80
N ARG A 209 11.26 -7.01 -11.72
CA ARG A 209 12.19 -6.15 -12.46
C ARG A 209 13.33 -5.61 -11.61
N LEU A 210 13.17 -5.57 -10.29
CA LEU A 210 14.17 -5.00 -9.40
C LEU A 210 15.36 -5.97 -9.26
N PRO A 211 16.53 -5.67 -9.83
CA PRO A 211 17.70 -6.53 -9.70
C PRO A 211 18.13 -6.60 -8.23
N PRO A 212 18.88 -7.65 -7.82
CA PRO A 212 19.49 -7.67 -6.50
C PRO A 212 20.49 -6.52 -6.35
N PRO A 213 20.69 -6.02 -5.11
CA PRO A 213 21.56 -4.89 -4.87
C PRO A 213 23.02 -5.33 -5.08
N THR A 214 23.67 -4.74 -6.09
CA THR A 214 25.12 -4.79 -6.38
C THR A 214 25.64 -3.39 -6.73
N ARG A 215 26.96 -3.13 -6.65
CA ARG A 215 27.53 -1.81 -7.00
C ARG A 215 27.08 -1.29 -8.37
N ARG A 216 26.90 -2.18 -9.35
CA ARG A 216 26.45 -1.82 -10.71
C ARG A 216 24.95 -1.52 -10.80
N THR A 217 24.14 -2.07 -9.90
CA THR A 217 22.67 -1.96 -9.93
C THR A 217 22.12 -0.89 -8.97
N TRP A 218 22.98 -0.17 -8.24
CA TRP A 218 22.58 0.90 -7.32
C TRP A 218 21.66 1.97 -7.91
N PRO A 219 21.78 2.38 -9.20
CA PRO A 219 20.84 3.33 -9.79
C PRO A 219 19.37 2.87 -9.77
N ALA A 220 19.12 1.55 -9.79
CA ALA A 220 17.75 0.99 -9.70
C ALA A 220 17.09 1.24 -8.33
N TYR A 221 17.87 1.68 -7.33
CA TYR A 221 17.41 1.99 -5.97
C TYR A 221 17.17 3.50 -5.75
N SER A 222 17.34 4.31 -6.81
CA SER A 222 17.00 5.74 -6.79
C SER A 222 15.57 6.06 -6.32
N PRO A 223 14.54 5.20 -6.46
CA PRO A 223 13.23 5.49 -5.86
C PRO A 223 13.26 5.69 -4.34
N LEU A 224 14.26 5.16 -3.63
CA LEU A 224 14.43 5.44 -2.19
C LEU A 224 14.69 6.91 -1.88
N LEU A 225 15.10 7.72 -2.87
CA LEU A 225 15.18 9.18 -2.72
C LEU A 225 13.82 9.79 -2.39
N ALA A 226 12.71 9.16 -2.81
CA ALA A 226 11.37 9.60 -2.42
C ALA A 226 11.16 9.53 -0.90
N ALA A 227 11.83 8.61 -0.19
CA ALA A 227 11.78 8.54 1.28
C ALA A 227 12.59 9.66 1.96
N VAL A 228 13.59 10.22 1.28
CA VAL A 228 14.32 11.41 1.74
C VAL A 228 13.44 12.65 1.58
N VAL A 229 12.74 12.77 0.45
CA VAL A 229 11.83 13.88 0.18
C VAL A 229 10.58 13.82 1.05
N TYR A 230 10.01 12.63 1.23
CA TYR A 230 8.83 12.40 2.06
C TYR A 230 9.23 11.87 3.43
N LEU A 231 9.57 12.80 4.34
CA LEU A 231 10.12 12.53 5.66
C LEU A 231 9.37 11.45 6.48
N PRO A 232 8.03 11.38 6.52
CA PRO A 232 7.33 10.34 7.27
C PRO A 232 7.71 8.92 6.81
N LEU A 233 7.83 8.70 5.50
CA LEU A 233 8.29 7.42 4.96
C LEU A 233 9.76 7.17 5.32
N GLY A 234 10.61 8.20 5.21
CA GLY A 234 12.02 8.11 5.59
C GLY A 234 12.21 7.61 7.02
N LEU A 235 11.45 8.15 7.97
CA LEU A 235 11.50 7.74 9.38
C LEU A 235 11.06 6.29 9.58
N VAL A 236 9.96 5.86 8.93
CA VAL A 236 9.47 4.48 9.00
C VAL A 236 10.49 3.50 8.42
N LEU A 237 11.07 3.81 7.26
CA LEU A 237 12.09 2.97 6.65
C LEU A 237 13.38 2.94 7.47
N LEU A 238 13.80 4.06 8.06
CA LEU A 238 14.96 4.10 8.95
C LEU A 238 14.75 3.21 10.18
N ALA A 239 13.59 3.32 10.84
CA ALA A 239 13.25 2.47 11.97
C ALA A 239 13.26 0.98 11.58
N ALA A 240 12.66 0.63 10.45
CA ALA A 240 12.65 -0.74 9.94
C ALA A 240 14.06 -1.25 9.57
N ALA A 241 14.94 -0.38 9.06
CA ALA A 241 16.34 -0.70 8.80
C ALA A 241 17.08 -1.04 10.10
N ILE A 242 16.93 -0.19 11.13
CA ILE A 242 17.53 -0.40 12.46
C ILE A 242 17.05 -1.71 13.07
N LEU A 243 15.73 -1.97 13.05
CA LEU A 243 15.16 -3.23 13.54
C LEU A 243 15.71 -4.44 12.78
N THR A 244 15.91 -4.31 11.46
CA THR A 244 16.51 -5.38 10.66
C THR A 244 17.97 -5.63 11.06
N LEU A 245 18.75 -4.58 11.30
CA LEU A 245 20.14 -4.69 11.76
C LEU A 245 20.21 -5.41 13.12
N ILE A 246 19.37 -4.99 14.07
CA ILE A 246 19.28 -5.60 15.41
C ILE A 246 18.87 -7.07 15.28
N GLY A 247 17.83 -7.38 14.51
CA GLY A 247 17.35 -8.75 14.31
C GLY A 247 18.40 -9.67 13.67
N CYS A 248 19.13 -9.18 12.66
CA CYS A 248 20.20 -9.95 12.02
C CYS A 248 21.42 -10.15 12.94
N ALA A 249 21.66 -9.23 13.88
CA ALA A 249 22.73 -9.37 14.87
C ALA A 249 22.36 -10.37 15.97
N LEU A 250 21.10 -10.35 16.44
CA LEU A 250 20.66 -11.10 17.62
C LEU A 250 20.09 -12.50 17.32
N ILE A 251 19.49 -12.75 16.15
CA ILE A 251 18.72 -13.99 15.89
C ILE A 251 19.36 -14.82 14.76
N PRO A 252 20.11 -15.90 15.08
CA PRO A 252 20.84 -16.70 14.10
C PRO A 252 19.96 -17.55 13.17
N ALA A 253 18.73 -17.87 13.58
CA ALA A 253 17.91 -18.94 12.99
C ALA A 253 16.54 -18.49 12.44
N ALA A 254 16.33 -17.18 12.28
CA ALA A 254 15.05 -16.61 11.84
C ALA A 254 14.46 -17.13 10.50
N PRO A 255 15.21 -17.67 9.50
CA PRO A 255 14.61 -17.94 8.19
C PRO A 255 13.63 -19.12 8.12
N ARG A 256 13.82 -20.19 8.91
CA ARG A 256 13.13 -21.48 8.67
C ARG A 256 11.69 -21.54 9.19
N TRP A 257 11.43 -20.97 10.36
CA TRP A 257 10.08 -20.95 10.94
C TRP A 257 9.12 -20.04 10.15
N TRP A 258 9.67 -18.97 9.56
CA TRP A 258 8.94 -17.96 8.78
C TRP A 258 8.36 -18.50 7.46
N THR A 259 8.84 -19.64 7.00
CA THR A 259 8.36 -20.34 5.79
C THR A 259 7.57 -21.60 6.10
N SER A 260 7.27 -21.88 7.38
CA SER A 260 6.53 -23.09 7.75
C SER A 260 5.07 -23.05 7.29
N ASP A 261 4.54 -24.20 6.86
CA ASP A 261 3.12 -24.34 6.47
C ASP A 261 2.17 -24.04 7.63
N ALA A 262 2.62 -24.26 8.87
CA ALA A 262 1.88 -23.91 10.07
C ALA A 262 1.71 -22.39 10.19
N LEU A 263 2.78 -21.61 9.99
CA LEU A 263 2.70 -20.15 10.01
C LEU A 263 1.86 -19.59 8.86
N ILE A 264 1.92 -20.21 7.68
CA ILE A 264 1.08 -19.80 6.54
C ILE A 264 -0.41 -20.03 6.87
N ARG A 265 -0.75 -21.19 7.44
CA ARG A 265 -2.12 -21.50 7.88
C ARG A 265 -2.58 -20.57 9.01
N ALA A 266 -1.75 -20.38 10.03
CA ALA A 266 -2.06 -19.48 11.15
C ALA A 266 -2.30 -18.04 10.66
N GLY A 267 -1.46 -17.53 9.75
CA GLY A 267 -1.65 -16.20 9.17
C GLY A 267 -2.92 -16.07 8.35
N ARG A 268 -3.31 -17.10 7.58
CA ARG A 268 -4.59 -17.13 6.86
C ARG A 268 -5.78 -17.11 7.81
N ILE A 269 -5.74 -17.90 8.87
CA ILE A 269 -6.78 -17.93 9.90
C ILE A 269 -6.87 -16.56 10.59
N ALA A 270 -5.73 -15.96 10.93
CA ALA A 270 -5.68 -14.64 11.55
C ALA A 270 -6.27 -13.55 10.64
N LEU A 271 -5.93 -13.56 9.34
CA LEU A 271 -6.52 -12.62 8.37
C LEU A 271 -8.03 -12.81 8.22
N LEU A 272 -8.50 -14.06 8.19
CA LEU A 272 -9.93 -14.36 8.11
C LEU A 272 -10.67 -13.90 9.38
N ALA A 273 -10.13 -14.21 10.56
CA ALA A 273 -10.68 -13.78 11.84
C ALA A 273 -10.73 -12.25 11.93
N LEU A 274 -9.64 -11.57 11.54
CA LEU A 274 -9.55 -10.11 11.51
C LEU A 274 -10.61 -9.52 10.58
N GLY A 275 -10.76 -10.07 9.36
CA GLY A 275 -11.80 -9.67 8.43
C GLY A 275 -13.20 -9.82 9.02
N VAL A 276 -13.51 -10.98 9.63
CA VAL A 276 -14.82 -11.26 10.24
C VAL A 276 -15.12 -10.33 11.42
N VAL A 277 -14.15 -10.10 12.30
CA VAL A 277 -14.30 -9.20 13.46
C VAL A 277 -14.55 -7.75 13.03
N SER A 278 -14.03 -7.33 11.87
CA SER A 278 -14.26 -6.00 11.32
C SER A 278 -15.65 -5.80 10.69
N ILE A 279 -16.36 -6.87 10.29
CA ILE A 279 -17.63 -6.76 9.55
C ILE A 279 -18.70 -5.93 10.30
N PRO A 280 -18.98 -6.15 11.60
CA PRO A 280 -20.02 -5.38 12.29
C PRO A 280 -19.77 -3.87 12.29
N GLY A 281 -18.51 -3.46 12.46
CA GLY A 281 -18.13 -2.05 12.41
C GLY A 281 -18.37 -1.45 11.04
N VAL A 282 -17.97 -2.14 9.97
CA VAL A 282 -18.17 -1.71 8.59
C VAL A 282 -19.66 -1.58 8.27
N ILE A 283 -20.47 -2.59 8.63
CA ILE A 283 -21.92 -2.57 8.41
C ILE A 283 -22.54 -1.39 9.16
N GLY A 284 -22.14 -1.15 10.42
CA GLY A 284 -22.62 -0.03 11.22
C GLY A 284 -22.30 1.32 10.59
N SER A 285 -21.05 1.52 10.15
CA SER A 285 -20.64 2.75 9.45
C SER A 285 -21.39 2.94 8.14
N VAL A 286 -21.49 1.90 7.31
CA VAL A 286 -22.20 1.95 6.02
C VAL A 286 -23.69 2.25 6.23
N ALA A 287 -24.36 1.57 7.16
CA ALA A 287 -25.76 1.81 7.45
C ALA A 287 -26.00 3.24 7.92
N SER A 288 -25.15 3.76 8.82
CA SER A 288 -25.23 5.15 9.31
C SER A 288 -25.10 6.16 8.17
N ILE A 289 -24.15 5.95 7.26
CA ILE A 289 -23.92 6.86 6.11
C ILE A 289 -25.07 6.75 5.10
N MET A 290 -25.59 5.55 4.85
CA MET A 290 -26.69 5.35 3.88
C MET A 290 -28.02 5.98 4.30
N THR A 291 -28.23 6.17 5.61
CA THR A 291 -29.45 6.81 6.14
C THR A 291 -29.43 8.33 6.12
N ARG A 292 -28.33 8.96 5.68
CA ARG A 292 -28.18 10.42 5.53
C ARG A 292 -28.37 10.83 4.06
#